data_AF-A0A4R7M8F2-F1
#
_entry.id   AF-A0A4R7M8F2-F1
#
_cell.length_a   1.000
_cell.length_b   1.000
_cell.length_c   1.000
_cell.angle_alpha   90.00
_cell.angle_beta   90.00
_cell.angle_gamma   90.00
#
_symmetry.space_group_name_H-M   'P 1'
#
loop_
_entity.id
_entity.type
_entity.pdbx_description
1 polymer ?
#
loop_
_entity_poly.entity_id
_entity_poly.type
_entity_poly.pdbx_seq_one_letter_code
_entity_poly.pdbx_strand_id
1 'polypeptide(L)'
;MELFGDKPAVAAAALTRLVAAEARTPGKPAGRLQAYLSDLVVRNGPRIVEQLAIELARQHLATMDLLAKETGKPAARYLDDVELAAAMDESISRDSADPGDGY
;
A
#
# COMPACT_ATOMS: atom_id res chain seq x y z
N MET A 1 25.71 -11.20 -2.22
CA MET A 1 25.64 -9.82 -1.72
C MET A 1 24.23 -9.68 -1.18
N GLU A 2 24.01 -9.87 0.12
CA GLU A 2 22.70 -9.64 0.73
C GLU A 2 22.37 -8.16 0.51
N LEU A 3 21.37 -7.88 -0.31
CA LEU A 3 20.85 -6.54 -0.42
C LEU A 3 20.17 -6.28 0.91
N PHE A 4 20.47 -5.16 1.58
CA PHE A 4 19.80 -4.75 2.82
C PHE A 4 18.25 -4.73 2.70
N GLY A 5 17.70 -4.85 1.48
CA GLY A 5 16.28 -5.02 1.18
C GLY A 5 15.70 -6.43 1.34
N ASP A 6 16.46 -7.44 1.77
CA ASP A 6 15.92 -8.79 2.03
C ASP A 6 15.23 -8.91 3.42
N LYS A 7 15.44 -7.92 4.31
CA LYS A 7 14.69 -7.83 5.56
C LYS A 7 13.26 -7.33 5.29
N PRO A 8 12.21 -8.01 5.76
CA PRO A 8 10.82 -7.61 5.51
C PRO A 8 10.51 -6.14 5.83
N ALA A 9 11.03 -5.61 6.94
CA ALA A 9 10.81 -4.22 7.34
C ALA A 9 11.44 -3.21 6.36
N VAL A 10 12.64 -3.52 5.84
CA VAL A 10 13.32 -2.66 4.86
C VAL A 10 12.61 -2.75 3.51
N ALA A 11 12.14 -3.94 3.13
CA ALA A 11 11.36 -4.15 1.93
C ALA A 11 10.04 -3.36 1.96
N ALA A 12 9.32 -3.41 3.09
CA ALA A 12 8.11 -2.62 3.31
C ALA A 12 8.37 -1.11 3.16
N ALA A 13 9.44 -0.61 3.76
CA ALA A 13 9.79 0.81 3.66
C ALA A 13 10.21 1.22 2.23
N ALA A 14 10.83 0.32 1.46
CA ALA A 14 11.16 0.56 0.06
C ALA A 14 9.90 0.57 -0.82
N LEU A 15 8.98 -0.37 -0.60
CA LEU A 15 7.69 -0.44 -1.29
C LEU A 15 6.87 0.83 -1.07
N THR A 16 6.73 1.29 0.17
CA THR A 16 6.01 2.53 0.51
C THR A 16 6.58 3.74 -0.22
N ARG A 17 7.92 3.85 -0.32
CA ARG A 17 8.57 4.94 -1.07
C ARG A 17 8.30 4.84 -2.57
N LEU A 18 8.29 3.63 -3.12
CA LEU A 18 8.01 3.39 -4.53
C LEU A 18 6.57 3.80 -4.88
N VAL A 19 5.59 3.36 -4.08
CA VAL A 19 4.18 3.75 -4.24
C VAL A 19 4.01 5.28 -4.14
N ALA A 20 4.65 5.92 -3.17
CA ALA A 20 4.62 7.38 -3.04
C ALA A 20 5.27 8.12 -4.23
N ALA A 21 6.27 7.53 -4.87
CA ALA A 21 6.88 8.09 -6.09
C ALA A 21 5.96 7.93 -7.30
N GLU A 22 5.27 6.80 -7.43
CA GLU A 22 4.29 6.54 -8.50
C GLU A 22 3.06 7.44 -8.38
N ALA A 23 2.51 7.61 -7.17
CA ALA A 23 1.36 8.49 -6.92
C ALA A 23 1.61 9.96 -7.34
N ARG A 24 2.87 10.42 -7.28
CA ARG A 24 3.27 11.76 -7.71
C ARG A 24 3.50 11.90 -9.22
N THR A 25 3.53 10.79 -9.96
CA THR A 25 3.78 10.79 -11.40
C THR A 25 2.66 10.05 -12.15
N PRO A 26 1.45 10.62 -12.23
CA PRO A 26 0.34 10.00 -12.93
C PRO A 26 0.74 9.70 -14.39
N GLY A 27 0.59 8.43 -14.79
CA GLY A 27 0.94 7.94 -16.14
C GLY A 27 2.27 7.18 -16.27
N LYS A 28 3.08 7.03 -15.21
CA LYS A 28 4.21 6.09 -15.22
C LYS A 28 3.76 4.66 -14.87
N PRO A 29 4.33 3.63 -15.52
CA PRO A 29 3.76 2.29 -15.48
C PRO A 29 3.93 1.65 -14.11
N ALA A 30 2.84 1.01 -13.65
CA ALA A 30 2.74 0.07 -12.52
C ALA A 30 3.77 -1.10 -12.56
N GLY A 31 4.57 -1.19 -13.63
CA GLY A 31 5.60 -2.21 -13.82
C GLY A 31 6.78 -2.11 -12.84
N ARG A 32 7.04 -0.95 -12.21
CA ARG A 32 8.13 -0.86 -11.22
C ARG A 32 7.75 -1.55 -9.91
N LEU A 33 6.51 -1.39 -9.47
CA LEU A 33 5.98 -2.11 -8.31
C LEU A 33 5.99 -3.63 -8.54
N GLN A 34 5.49 -4.07 -9.70
CA GLN A 34 5.49 -5.48 -10.06
C GLN A 34 6.89 -6.07 -10.17
N ALA A 35 7.84 -5.36 -10.79
CA ALA A 35 9.23 -5.78 -10.90
C ALA A 35 9.88 -5.90 -9.52
N TYR A 36 9.64 -4.93 -8.64
CA TYR A 36 10.16 -4.95 -7.27
C TYR A 36 9.64 -6.15 -6.47
N LEU A 37 8.33 -6.41 -6.51
CA LEU A 37 7.74 -7.56 -5.81
C LEU A 37 8.22 -8.90 -6.39
N SER A 38 8.33 -8.99 -7.71
CA SER A 38 8.80 -10.19 -8.40
C SER A 38 10.25 -10.50 -8.03
N ASP A 39 11.12 -9.48 -8.05
CA ASP A 39 12.52 -9.57 -7.65
C ASP A 39 12.67 -9.95 -6.16
N LEU A 40 11.82 -9.40 -5.29
CA LEU A 40 11.80 -9.76 -3.87
C LEU A 40 11.43 -11.23 -3.65
N VAL A 41 10.42 -11.74 -4.37
CA VAL A 41 9.99 -13.15 -4.33
C VAL A 41 11.06 -14.09 -4.90
N VAL A 42 11.70 -13.73 -6.02
CA VAL A 42 12.77 -14.55 -6.61
C VAL A 42 13.95 -14.70 -5.66
N ARG A 43 14.31 -13.64 -4.91
CA ARG A 43 15.41 -13.68 -3.94
C ARG A 43 15.10 -14.40 -2.64
N ASN A 44 13.87 -14.25 -2.12
CA ASN A 44 13.53 -14.64 -0.74
C ASN A 44 12.50 -15.77 -0.64
N GLY A 45 11.97 -16.22 -1.78
CA GLY A 45 10.84 -17.14 -1.86
C GLY A 45 9.49 -16.46 -1.57
N PRO A 46 8.36 -17.13 -1.87
CA PRO A 46 7.02 -16.52 -1.81
C PRO A 46 6.59 -16.10 -0.41
N ARG A 47 7.13 -16.72 0.66
CA ARG A 47 6.80 -16.38 2.05
C ARG A 47 7.16 -14.93 2.42
N ILE A 48 8.06 -14.30 1.67
CA ILE A 48 8.42 -12.89 1.90
C ILE A 48 7.21 -11.96 1.76
N VAL A 49 6.21 -12.33 0.96
CA VAL A 49 5.00 -11.51 0.74
C VAL A 49 4.15 -11.42 2.01
N GLU A 50 3.99 -12.52 2.73
CA GLU A 50 3.27 -12.53 4.02
C GLU A 50 3.99 -11.65 5.06
N GLN A 51 5.31 -11.80 5.14
CA GLN A 51 6.13 -10.99 6.05
C GLN A 51 6.10 -9.51 5.68
N LEU A 52 6.13 -9.20 4.38
CA LEU A 52 6.01 -7.86 3.86
C LEU A 52 4.67 -7.23 4.24
N ALA A 53 3.56 -7.95 4.10
CA ALA A 53 2.23 -7.46 4.48
C ALA A 53 2.15 -7.14 5.98
N ILE A 54 2.71 -8.01 6.84
CA ILE A 54 2.77 -7.78 8.29
C ILE A 54 3.58 -6.52 8.61
N GLU A 55 4.74 -6.34 7.97
CA GLU A 55 5.59 -5.16 8.21
C GLU A 55 4.96 -3.86 7.69
N LEU A 56 4.25 -3.90 6.56
CA LEU A 56 3.47 -2.75 6.09
C LEU A 56 2.38 -2.37 7.10
N ALA A 57 1.65 -3.33 7.64
CA ALA A 57 0.63 -3.06 8.67
C ALA A 57 1.26 -2.46 9.94
N ARG A 58 2.41 -2.98 10.40
CA ARG A 58 3.15 -2.43 11.56
C ARG A 58 3.59 -1.00 11.33
N GLN A 59 4.15 -0.71 10.14
CA GLN A 59 4.58 0.65 9.77
C GLN A 59 3.40 1.62 9.69
N HIS A 60 2.26 1.16 9.18
CA HIS A 60 1.04 1.95 9.09
C HIS A 60 0.51 2.31 10.49
N LEU A 61 0.38 1.34 11.39
CA LEU A 61 -0.03 1.57 12.78
C LEU A 61 0.93 2.52 13.51
N ALA A 62 2.24 2.33 13.38
CA ALA A 62 3.23 3.22 13.99
C ALA A 62 3.11 4.66 13.46
N THR A 63 2.78 4.83 12.18
CA THR A 63 2.56 6.15 11.58
C THR A 63 1.28 6.79 12.14
N MET A 64 0.21 6.03 12.31
CA MET A 64 -1.04 6.52 12.93
C MET A 64 -0.83 6.95 14.38
N ASP A 65 -0.05 6.20 15.15
CA ASP A 65 0.30 6.58 16.52
C ASP A 65 1.09 7.89 16.58
N LEU A 66 2.00 8.10 15.64
CA LEU A 66 2.73 9.38 15.51
C LEU A 66 1.78 10.52 15.14
N LEU A 67 0.90 10.32 14.16
CA LEU A 67 -0.11 11.32 13.78
C LEU A 67 -1.05 11.64 14.93
N ALA A 68 -1.47 10.65 15.71
CA ALA A 68 -2.33 10.83 16.86
C ALA A 68 -1.66 11.72 17.92
N LYS A 69 -0.37 11.51 18.18
CA LYS A 69 0.43 12.36 19.08
C LYS A 69 0.55 13.79 18.59
N GLU A 70 0.83 13.99 17.31
CA GLU A 70 1.04 15.33 16.73
C GLU A 70 -0.26 16.14 16.57
N THR A 71 -1.38 15.47 16.35
CA THR A 71 -2.67 16.14 16.04
C THR A 71 -3.66 16.14 17.21
N GLY A 72 -3.40 15.37 18.27
CA GLY A 72 -4.33 15.14 19.37
C GLY A 72 -5.58 14.33 18.99
N LYS A 73 -5.67 13.82 17.75
CA LYS A 73 -6.79 12.97 17.30
C LYS A 73 -6.51 11.50 17.62
N PRO A 74 -7.52 10.70 17.99
CA PRO A 74 -7.33 9.26 18.19
C PRO A 74 -6.86 8.55 16.91
N ALA A 75 -5.94 7.59 17.03
CA ALA A 75 -5.44 6.80 15.90
C ALA A 75 -6.56 6.09 15.12
N ALA A 76 -7.59 5.61 15.83
CA ALA A 76 -8.77 4.98 15.24
C ALA A 76 -9.46 5.85 14.17
N ARG A 77 -9.44 7.18 14.34
CA ARG A 77 -10.06 8.08 13.37
C ARG A 77 -9.37 8.03 12.00
N TYR A 78 -8.06 7.79 11.96
CA TYR A 78 -7.33 7.64 10.71
C TYR A 78 -7.64 6.30 10.03
N LEU A 79 -7.99 5.25 10.79
CA LEU A 79 -8.46 3.99 10.22
C LEU A 79 -9.85 4.18 9.60
N ASP A 80 -10.77 4.86 10.30
CA ASP A 80 -12.09 5.19 9.78
C ASP A 80 -12.00 5.95 8.45
N ASP A 81 -11.08 6.91 8.35
CA ASP A 81 -10.85 7.69 7.13
C ASP A 81 -10.34 6.80 5.97
N VAL A 82 -9.49 5.80 6.25
CA VAL A 82 -9.02 4.82 5.26
C VAL A 82 -10.16 3.91 4.80
N GLU A 83 -10.96 3.39 5.72
CA GLU A 83 -12.13 2.55 5.40
C GLU A 83 -13.16 3.32 4.56
N LEU A 84 -13.42 4.58 4.91
CA LEU A 84 -14.33 5.44 4.16
C LEU A 84 -13.81 5.69 2.74
N ALA A 85 -12.53 5.99 2.57
CA ALA A 85 -11.93 6.22 1.26
C ALA A 85 -12.02 4.95 0.37
N ALA A 86 -11.78 3.77 0.95
CA ALA A 86 -11.90 2.50 0.24
C ALA A 86 -13.35 2.22 -0.21
N ALA A 87 -14.33 2.46 0.66
CA ALA A 87 -15.75 2.29 0.33
C ALA A 87 -16.21 3.25 -0.78
N MET A 88 -15.70 4.48 -0.79
CA MET A 88 -16.00 5.47 -1.84
C MET A 88 -15.43 5.04 -3.20
N ASP A 89 -14.20 4.54 -3.25
CA ASP A 89 -13.55 4.08 -4.49
C ASP A 89 -14.30 2.88 -5.12
N GLU A 90 -14.77 1.95 -4.29
CA GLU A 90 -15.60 0.82 -4.72
C GLU A 90 -16.94 1.29 -5.32
N SER A 91 -17.58 2.28 -4.71
CA SER A 91 -18.86 2.81 -5.21
C SER A 91 -18.73 3.49 -6.59
N ILE A 92 -17.64 4.25 -6.80
CA ILE A 92 -17.35 4.91 -8.07
C ILE A 92 -17.06 3.88 -9.18
N SER A 93 -16.34 2.80 -8.83
CA SER A 93 -16.05 1.71 -9.76
C SER A 93 -17.29 0.91 -10.15
N ARG A 94 -18.29 0.80 -9.26
CA ARG A 94 -19.56 0.11 -9.53
C ARG A 94 -20.48 0.92 -10.44
N ASP A 95 -20.59 2.22 -10.21
CA ASP A 95 -21.43 3.12 -11.02
C ASP A 95 -20.89 3.30 -12.45
N SER A 96 -19.59 3.07 -12.67
CA SER A 96 -18.96 3.10 -13.99
C SER A 96 -19.00 1.76 -14.74
N ALA A 97 -19.45 0.68 -14.10
CA ALA A 97 -19.54 -0.66 -14.66
C ALA A 97 -20.97 -1.06 -15.12
N ASP A 98 -21.95 -0.16 -15.04
CA ASP A 98 -23.30 -0.35 -15.57
C ASP A 98 -23.50 0.40 -16.90
N PRO A 99 -23.07 -0.15 -18.06
CA PRO A 99 -23.61 0.29 -19.33
C PRO A 99 -25.00 -0.32 -19.41
N GLY A 100 -26.01 0.44 -19.00
CA GLY A 100 -27.39 0.01 -19.06
C GLY A 100 -27.67 -0.63 -20.43
N ASP A 101 -28.06 -1.91 -20.40
CA ASP A 101 -28.59 -2.64 -21.54
C ASP A 101 -29.85 -1.91 -22.02
N GLY A 102 -29.65 -0.95 -22.92
CA GLY A 102 -30.70 -0.24 -23.63
C GLY A 102 -31.12 -1.07 -24.83
N TYR A 103 -32.28 -1.72 -24.67
CA TYR A 103 -33.08 -2.46 -25.66
C TYR A 103 -33.00 -1.97 -27.11
#